data_AF-A0A2V8SNP5-F1
#
_entry.id   AF-A0A2V8SNP5-F1
#
_cell.length_a   1.000
_cell.length_b   1.000
_cell.length_c   1.000
_cell.angle_alpha   90.00
_cell.angle_beta   90.00
_cell.angle_gamma   90.00
#
_symmetry.space_group_name_H-M   'P 1'
#
loop_
_entity.id
_entity.type
_entity.pdbx_description
1 polymer ?
#
loop_
_entity_poly.entity_id
_entity_poly.type
_entity_poly.pdbx_seq_one_letter_code
_entity_poly.pdbx_strand_id
1 'polypeptide(L)'
;MRTHRFASLNRRTVERSALNVPALASCALYGKGIFTTVAMHDYEPFMWDSHWRRLAANAQKVGIDLSEFGHDNVYGAFDDLVAQNCAGNGRVRITFFDESSTALWPYEAKQRTSMLITTADLLPVAENFKLAVSPHLINSTSPLAGVKSCNYLEKIIAKDEAKKRGFDEAIQLNERGEIASACMANVFWLKNGKLFTPSLRTGCLPGTTREFILENLECEEVEVGIEALKTADEIFLTSAGIGVVQVAGFDGREIQRSDHALLKLLPSRP
;
A
#
# COMPACT_ATOMS: atom_id res chain seq x y z
N MET A 1 17.74 -5.15 -2.36
CA MET A 1 16.63 -4.17 -2.24
C MET A 1 17.24 -2.80 -2.09
N ARG A 2 17.31 -2.01 -3.16
CA ARG A 2 18.02 -0.73 -3.14
C ARG A 2 17.03 0.40 -3.40
N THR A 3 16.78 1.23 -2.40
CA THR A 3 16.28 2.59 -2.67
C THR A 3 17.35 3.32 -3.47
N HIS A 4 16.95 4.03 -4.52
CA HIS A 4 17.90 4.73 -5.39
C HIS A 4 18.56 5.93 -4.68
N ARG A 5 19.60 6.46 -5.31
CA ARG A 5 20.50 7.48 -4.74
C ARG A 5 19.80 8.81 -4.47
N PHE A 6 19.00 9.26 -5.43
CA PHE A 6 18.34 10.56 -5.37
C PHE A 6 16.89 10.41 -4.89
N ALA A 7 16.42 11.44 -4.20
CA ALA A 7 15.03 11.62 -3.81
C ALA A 7 14.57 13.02 -4.23
N SER A 8 13.26 13.24 -4.30
CA SER A 8 12.70 14.59 -4.50
C SER A 8 12.06 15.06 -3.21
N LEU A 9 12.51 16.20 -2.67
CA LEU A 9 11.93 16.86 -1.51
C LEU A 9 11.35 18.21 -1.95
N ASN A 10 10.04 18.39 -1.80
CA ASN A 10 9.32 19.59 -2.24
C ASN A 10 9.63 19.98 -3.71
N ARG A 11 9.61 18.98 -4.60
CA ARG A 11 9.91 19.09 -6.04
C ARG A 11 11.37 19.43 -6.38
N ARG A 12 12.30 19.28 -5.42
CA ARG A 12 13.74 19.45 -5.66
C ARG A 12 14.45 18.12 -5.49
N THR A 13 15.20 17.72 -6.51
CA THR A 13 16.05 16.53 -6.45
C THR A 13 17.24 16.77 -5.52
N VAL A 14 17.41 15.88 -4.55
CA VAL A 14 18.48 15.92 -3.55
C VAL A 14 19.09 14.53 -3.36
N GLU A 15 20.30 14.47 -2.83
CA GLU A 15 20.83 13.20 -2.35
C GLU A 15 20.05 12.71 -1.13
N ARG A 16 19.84 11.40 -1.04
CA ARG A 16 19.10 10.80 0.08
C ARG A 16 19.66 11.16 1.46
N SER A 17 20.98 11.33 1.58
CA SER A 17 21.67 11.73 2.81
C SER A 17 21.30 13.14 3.30
N ALA A 18 20.80 14.01 2.41
CA ALA A 18 20.39 15.37 2.75
C ALA A 18 18.93 15.47 3.22
N LEU A 19 18.16 14.37 3.14
CA LEU A 19 16.77 14.34 3.57
C LEU A 19 16.68 14.53 5.09
N ASN A 20 15.83 15.45 5.49
CA ASN A 20 15.50 15.71 6.88
C ASN A 20 14.02 16.06 6.99
N VAL A 21 13.43 15.73 8.14
CA VAL A 21 12.08 16.13 8.55
C VAL A 21 12.22 16.68 9.97
N PRO A 22 11.57 17.81 10.33
CA PRO A 22 11.69 18.36 11.68
C PRO A 22 11.24 17.35 12.74
N ALA A 23 12.09 17.07 13.73
CA ALA A 23 11.79 16.07 14.76
C ALA A 23 10.57 16.41 15.65
N LEU A 24 10.25 17.70 15.75
CA LEU A 24 9.10 18.21 16.51
C LEU A 24 7.84 18.39 15.64
N ALA A 25 7.91 18.04 14.35
CA ALA A 25 6.76 18.09 13.47
C ALA A 25 5.70 17.04 13.82
N SER A 26 4.44 17.34 13.52
CA SER A 26 3.32 16.41 13.73
C SER A 26 3.52 15.05 13.03
N CYS A 27 4.15 15.05 11.86
CA CYS A 27 4.50 13.82 11.15
C CYS A 27 5.49 12.93 11.91
N ALA A 28 6.46 13.51 12.61
CA ALA A 28 7.47 12.79 13.37
C ALA A 28 6.93 12.33 14.73
N LEU A 29 6.20 13.20 15.44
CA LEU A 29 5.68 12.91 16.77
C LEU A 29 4.46 11.98 16.74
N TYR A 30 3.63 12.05 15.70
CA TYR A 30 2.30 11.40 15.67
C TYR A 30 2.02 10.62 14.38
N GLY A 31 3.00 10.50 13.48
CA GLY A 31 2.78 9.83 12.20
C GLY A 31 1.80 10.54 11.28
N LYS A 32 1.55 11.84 11.47
CA LYS A 32 0.64 12.64 10.64
C LYS A 32 1.18 12.80 9.21
N GLY A 33 0.78 11.89 8.35
CA GLY A 33 1.19 11.84 6.95
C GLY A 33 0.39 10.82 6.15
N ILE A 34 0.39 10.97 4.83
CA ILE A 34 -0.24 10.06 3.86
C ILE A 34 0.72 9.70 2.76
N PHE A 35 0.56 8.52 2.16
CA PHE A 35 1.45 8.08 1.10
C PHE A 35 0.73 7.24 0.06
N THR A 36 1.36 7.14 -1.11
CA THR A 36 1.02 6.16 -2.15
C THR A 36 2.29 5.52 -2.68
N THR A 37 2.15 4.35 -3.29
CA THR A 37 3.25 3.65 -3.97
C THR A 37 2.73 3.24 -5.33
N VAL A 38 3.43 3.64 -6.38
CA VAL A 38 3.10 3.44 -7.80
C VAL A 38 4.11 2.46 -8.38
N ALA A 39 3.64 1.52 -9.19
CA ALA A 39 4.52 0.62 -9.95
C ALA A 39 4.98 1.31 -11.23
N MET A 40 6.24 1.10 -11.61
CA MET A 40 6.81 1.56 -12.88
C MET A 40 7.07 0.36 -13.78
N HIS A 41 6.59 0.46 -15.01
CA HIS A 41 6.84 -0.52 -16.08
C HIS A 41 7.33 0.24 -17.30
N ASP A 42 8.56 -0.03 -17.74
CA ASP A 42 9.17 0.61 -18.90
C ASP A 42 9.02 2.14 -18.94
N TYR A 43 9.32 2.78 -17.80
CA TYR A 43 9.21 4.23 -17.55
C TYR A 43 7.78 4.77 -17.46
N GLU A 44 6.77 3.93 -17.60
CA GLU A 44 5.37 4.31 -17.47
C GLU A 44 4.80 4.00 -16.07
N PRO A 45 4.15 4.96 -15.39
CA PRO A 45 3.52 4.73 -14.11
C PRO A 45 2.18 4.02 -14.27
N PHE A 46 2.05 2.86 -13.64
CA PHE A 46 0.80 2.11 -13.69
C PHE A 46 -0.29 2.78 -12.83
N MET A 47 -1.40 3.15 -13.47
CA MET A 47 -2.61 3.73 -12.85
C MET A 47 -2.36 5.03 -12.05
N TRP A 48 -1.50 5.92 -12.55
CA TRP A 48 -1.17 7.17 -11.88
C TRP A 48 -2.40 7.96 -11.37
N ASP A 49 -3.42 8.15 -12.22
CA ASP A 49 -4.62 8.93 -11.86
C ASP A 49 -5.37 8.33 -10.67
N SER A 50 -5.53 7.01 -10.61
CA SER A 50 -6.14 6.32 -9.48
C SER A 50 -5.31 6.45 -8.21
N HIS A 51 -3.98 6.41 -8.33
CA HIS A 51 -3.08 6.66 -7.21
C HIS A 51 -3.21 8.09 -6.68
N TRP A 52 -3.26 9.09 -7.57
CA TRP A 52 -3.42 10.50 -7.18
C TRP A 52 -4.79 10.77 -6.55
N ARG A 53 -5.88 10.35 -7.19
CA ARG A 53 -7.24 10.52 -6.66
C ARG A 53 -7.37 10.00 -5.23
N ARG A 54 -6.87 8.79 -4.97
CA ARG A 54 -6.86 8.21 -3.62
C ARG A 54 -5.96 8.99 -2.65
N LEU A 55 -4.78 9.41 -3.10
CA LEU A 55 -3.85 10.18 -2.27
C LEU A 55 -4.47 11.51 -1.82
N ALA A 56 -5.10 12.24 -2.74
CA ALA A 56 -5.80 13.49 -2.46
C ALA A 56 -7.01 13.29 -1.53
N ALA A 57 -7.82 12.26 -1.77
CA ALA A 57 -8.95 11.91 -0.89
C ALA A 57 -8.47 11.54 0.54
N ASN A 58 -7.38 10.79 0.65
CA ASN A 58 -6.77 10.47 1.95
C ASN A 58 -6.27 11.73 2.66
N ALA A 59 -5.59 12.63 1.95
CA ALA A 59 -5.11 13.89 2.51
C ALA A 59 -6.25 14.74 3.06
N GLN A 60 -7.34 14.88 2.30
CA GLN A 60 -8.55 15.57 2.76
C GLN A 60 -9.11 14.93 4.04
N LYS A 61 -9.24 13.59 4.07
CA LYS A 61 -9.81 12.85 5.21
C LYS A 61 -9.02 13.03 6.51
N VAL A 62 -7.69 13.20 6.43
CA VAL A 62 -6.82 13.40 7.60
C VAL A 62 -6.38 14.86 7.81
N GLY A 63 -6.90 15.79 7.02
CA GLY A 63 -6.60 17.23 7.13
C GLY A 63 -5.17 17.62 6.76
N ILE A 64 -4.55 16.92 5.81
CA ILE A 64 -3.27 17.32 5.21
C ILE A 64 -3.53 18.29 4.06
N ASP A 65 -2.88 19.45 4.12
CA ASP A 65 -3.04 20.51 3.13
C ASP A 65 -2.17 20.26 1.90
N LEU A 66 -2.83 20.08 0.76
CA LEU A 66 -2.21 19.89 -0.55
C LEU A 66 -2.36 21.10 -1.47
N SER A 67 -2.74 22.29 -0.97
CA SER A 67 -2.99 23.48 -1.80
C SER A 67 -1.83 23.87 -2.72
N GLU A 68 -0.58 23.62 -2.29
CA GLU A 68 0.62 23.87 -3.11
C GLU A 68 1.01 22.70 -4.04
N PHE A 69 0.31 21.56 -3.94
CA PHE A 69 0.62 20.29 -4.59
C PHE A 69 -0.55 19.84 -5.47
N GLY A 70 -0.47 20.19 -6.74
CA GLY A 70 -1.45 19.79 -7.76
C GLY A 70 -0.97 18.56 -8.52
N HIS A 71 -1.92 17.86 -9.15
CA HIS A 71 -1.67 16.66 -9.96
C HIS A 71 -0.44 16.79 -10.87
N ASP A 72 -0.42 17.80 -11.74
CA ASP A 72 0.60 17.95 -12.76
C ASP A 72 1.97 18.31 -12.18
N ASN A 73 2.01 19.15 -11.14
CA ASN A 73 3.27 19.58 -10.55
C ASN A 73 3.91 18.49 -9.67
N VAL A 74 3.09 17.60 -9.10
CA VAL A 74 3.57 16.40 -8.41
C VAL A 74 4.05 15.37 -9.43
N TYR A 75 3.32 15.20 -10.54
CA TYR A 75 3.70 14.30 -11.62
C TYR A 75 5.02 14.73 -12.29
N GLY A 76 5.23 16.02 -12.54
CA GLY A 76 6.51 16.50 -13.08
C GLY A 76 7.69 16.15 -12.17
N ALA A 77 7.57 16.39 -10.86
CA ALA A 77 8.63 16.04 -9.91
C ALA A 77 8.83 14.51 -9.74
N PHE A 78 7.78 13.73 -9.97
CA PHE A 78 7.84 12.28 -10.03
C PHE A 78 8.65 11.83 -11.25
N ASP A 79 8.33 12.36 -12.42
CA ASP A 79 8.93 11.98 -13.70
C ASP A 79 10.41 12.36 -13.75
N ASP A 80 10.74 13.59 -13.33
CA ASP A 80 12.11 14.08 -13.17
C ASP A 80 12.96 13.11 -12.31
N LEU A 81 12.39 12.61 -11.21
CA LEU A 81 13.09 11.71 -10.31
C LEU A 81 13.26 10.29 -10.88
N VAL A 82 12.28 9.81 -11.65
CA VAL A 82 12.35 8.53 -12.36
C VAL A 82 13.47 8.59 -13.40
N ALA A 83 13.49 9.64 -14.23
CA ALA A 83 14.54 9.87 -15.22
C ALA A 83 15.92 9.96 -14.55
N GLN A 84 16.07 10.76 -13.50
CA GLN A 84 17.33 10.96 -12.78
C GLN A 84 17.91 9.66 -12.20
N ASN A 85 17.05 8.76 -11.71
CA ASN A 85 17.49 7.49 -11.14
C ASN A 85 17.52 6.34 -12.16
N CYS A 86 17.14 6.57 -13.43
CA CYS A 86 16.93 5.52 -14.44
C CYS A 86 15.97 4.42 -13.94
N ALA A 87 14.92 4.82 -13.22
CA ALA A 87 14.01 3.92 -12.51
C ALA A 87 12.83 3.44 -13.38
N GLY A 88 13.13 3.00 -14.61
CA GLY A 88 12.11 2.62 -15.59
C GLY A 88 11.26 1.41 -15.18
N ASN A 89 11.88 0.45 -14.48
CA ASN A 89 11.20 -0.71 -13.90
C ASN A 89 11.43 -0.71 -12.39
N GLY A 90 10.36 -0.60 -11.60
CA GLY A 90 10.52 -0.33 -10.18
C GLY A 90 9.24 0.14 -9.50
N ARG A 91 9.42 0.92 -8.44
CA ARG A 91 8.33 1.57 -7.73
C ARG A 91 8.73 2.95 -7.27
N VAL A 92 7.74 3.83 -7.25
CA VAL A 92 7.86 5.19 -6.72
C VAL A 92 6.93 5.34 -5.54
N ARG A 93 7.44 5.87 -4.43
CA ARG A 93 6.64 6.22 -3.26
C ARG A 93 6.61 7.74 -3.12
N ILE A 94 5.41 8.29 -3.07
CA ILE A 94 5.14 9.68 -2.73
C ILE A 94 4.57 9.70 -1.31
N THR A 95 5.14 10.54 -0.45
CA THR A 95 4.67 10.74 0.92
C THR A 95 4.49 12.23 1.17
N PHE A 96 3.34 12.61 1.71
CA PHE A 96 3.08 13.93 2.24
C PHE A 96 3.11 13.89 3.76
N PHE A 97 3.89 14.79 4.35
CA PHE A 97 4.03 14.93 5.79
C PHE A 97 3.39 16.25 6.24
N ASP A 98 2.62 16.19 7.33
CA ASP A 98 2.21 17.41 8.02
C ASP A 98 3.35 17.85 8.95
N GLU A 99 3.98 18.97 8.58
CA GLU A 99 5.06 19.58 9.35
C GLU A 99 4.55 20.60 10.36
N SER A 100 3.24 20.82 10.51
CA SER A 100 2.73 21.76 11.50
C SER A 100 3.13 21.35 12.93
N SER A 101 3.25 22.35 13.80
CA SER A 101 3.38 22.13 15.23
C SER A 101 2.02 21.84 15.88
N THR A 102 2.06 21.34 17.11
CA THR A 102 0.88 21.20 17.97
C THR A 102 0.99 22.14 19.15
N ALA A 103 -0.14 22.48 19.77
CA ALA A 103 -0.15 23.29 20.99
C ALA A 103 0.56 22.59 22.17
N LEU A 104 0.64 21.25 22.14
CA LEU A 104 1.32 20.45 23.17
C LEU A 104 2.84 20.57 23.07
N TRP A 105 3.38 20.58 21.84
CA TRP A 105 4.80 20.72 21.56
C TRP A 105 5.01 21.81 20.51
N PRO A 106 4.98 23.08 20.94
CA PRO A 106 5.09 24.19 20.02
C PRO A 106 6.48 24.23 19.39
N TYR A 107 6.51 24.45 18.08
CA TYR A 107 7.73 24.77 17.34
C TYR A 107 7.36 25.61 16.12
N GLU A 108 8.32 26.40 15.63
CA GLU A 108 8.11 27.24 14.45
C GLU A 108 8.31 26.42 13.18
N ALA A 109 7.20 25.97 12.60
CA ALA A 109 7.20 25.23 11.34
C ALA A 109 7.53 26.19 10.18
N LYS A 110 8.56 25.84 9.40
CA LYS A 110 8.95 26.62 8.19
C LYS A 110 7.95 26.48 7.05
N GLN A 111 7.21 25.36 7.04
CA GLN A 111 6.17 25.05 6.07
C GLN A 111 5.12 24.15 6.72
N ARG A 112 3.92 24.14 6.15
CA ARG A 112 2.81 23.33 6.67
C ARG A 112 2.89 21.87 6.24
N THR A 113 3.18 21.63 4.95
CA THR A 113 3.21 20.29 4.36
C THR A 113 4.51 20.12 3.60
N SER A 114 5.16 18.98 3.71
CA SER A 114 6.26 18.59 2.83
C SER A 114 5.93 17.36 2.00
N MET A 115 6.55 17.27 0.81
CA MET A 115 6.41 16.15 -0.10
C MET A 115 7.75 15.46 -0.31
N LEU A 116 7.78 14.15 -0.09
CA LEU A 116 8.92 13.30 -0.36
C LEU A 116 8.55 12.27 -1.44
N ILE A 117 9.32 12.25 -2.54
CA ILE A 117 9.28 11.21 -3.56
C ILE A 117 10.56 10.39 -3.49
N THR A 118 10.40 9.06 -3.48
CA THR A 118 11.52 8.09 -3.47
C THR A 118 11.27 7.00 -4.49
N THR A 119 12.34 6.53 -5.13
CA THR A 119 12.28 5.41 -6.08
C THR A 119 13.08 4.21 -5.55
N ALA A 120 12.66 3.01 -5.91
CA ALA A 120 13.33 1.78 -5.54
C ALA A 120 13.01 0.65 -6.54
N ASP A 121 13.81 -0.41 -6.52
CA ASP A 121 13.51 -1.65 -7.24
C ASP A 121 12.16 -2.26 -6.78
N LEU A 122 11.58 -3.08 -7.65
CA LEU A 122 10.46 -3.96 -7.30
C LEU A 122 10.84 -4.92 -6.16
N LEU A 123 9.86 -5.27 -5.33
CA LEU A 123 10.08 -6.22 -4.23
C LEU A 123 10.13 -7.64 -4.77
N PRO A 124 11.18 -8.43 -4.54
CA PRO A 124 11.15 -9.85 -4.88
C PRO A 124 9.99 -10.53 -4.13
N VAL A 125 9.29 -11.43 -4.82
CA VAL A 125 8.22 -12.25 -4.25
C VAL A 125 8.69 -13.68 -4.23
N ALA A 126 8.55 -14.34 -3.08
CA ALA A 126 8.89 -15.76 -2.94
C ALA A 126 7.95 -16.61 -3.82
N GLU A 127 8.51 -17.61 -4.50
CA GLU A 127 7.72 -18.55 -5.31
C GLU A 127 6.71 -19.34 -4.46
N ASN A 128 7.07 -19.66 -3.22
CA ASN A 128 6.24 -20.38 -2.26
C ASN A 128 5.69 -19.43 -1.20
N PHE A 129 5.00 -18.38 -1.62
CA PHE A 129 4.45 -17.35 -0.74
C PHE A 129 3.38 -17.93 0.20
N LYS A 130 3.61 -17.86 1.51
CA LYS A 130 2.74 -18.44 2.54
C LYS A 130 2.12 -17.36 3.43
N LEU A 131 0.86 -17.56 3.76
CA LEU A 131 0.08 -16.67 4.61
C LEU A 131 -0.28 -17.32 5.94
N ALA A 132 -0.20 -16.53 7.01
CA ALA A 132 -0.79 -16.89 8.30
C ALA A 132 -2.07 -16.09 8.57
N VAL A 133 -2.76 -16.42 9.66
CA VAL A 133 -3.73 -15.51 10.27
C VAL A 133 -3.02 -14.65 11.31
N SER A 134 -3.22 -13.32 11.26
CA SER A 134 -2.72 -12.39 12.27
C SER A 134 -3.54 -12.52 13.56
N PRO A 135 -2.90 -12.55 14.74
CA PRO A 135 -3.62 -12.46 16.01
C PRO A 135 -4.12 -11.04 16.31
N HIS A 136 -3.64 -10.04 15.57
CA HIS A 136 -4.03 -8.64 15.73
C HIS A 136 -5.18 -8.28 14.79
N LEU A 137 -6.28 -7.82 15.39
CA LEU A 137 -7.45 -7.30 14.68
C LEU A 137 -7.23 -5.84 14.28
N ILE A 138 -7.89 -5.41 13.21
CA ILE A 138 -8.01 -3.98 12.85
C ILE A 138 -9.36 -3.44 13.31
N ASN A 139 -9.43 -2.13 13.54
CA ASN A 139 -10.70 -1.46 13.81
C ASN A 139 -11.27 -0.89 12.50
N SER A 140 -12.34 -1.50 11.99
CA SER A 140 -13.02 -1.09 10.76
C SER A 140 -13.72 0.28 10.86
N THR A 141 -13.99 0.75 12.08
CA THR A 141 -14.60 2.06 12.36
C THR A 141 -13.57 3.14 12.71
N SER A 142 -12.28 2.80 12.68
CA SER A 142 -11.20 3.75 12.90
C SER A 142 -11.33 4.95 11.95
N PRO A 143 -11.04 6.19 12.40
CA PRO A 143 -10.91 7.33 11.50
C PRO A 143 -9.91 7.10 10.36
N LEU A 144 -8.94 6.19 10.56
CA LEU A 144 -7.94 5.79 9.57
C LEU A 144 -8.36 4.58 8.73
N ALA A 145 -9.54 3.98 8.95
CA ALA A 145 -10.05 2.90 8.12
C ALA A 145 -10.13 3.34 6.66
N GLY A 146 -9.59 2.52 5.75
CA GLY A 146 -9.48 2.85 4.33
C GLY A 146 -8.45 3.95 3.99
N VAL A 147 -7.70 4.51 4.94
CA VAL A 147 -6.72 5.58 4.70
C VAL A 147 -5.31 5.01 4.58
N LYS A 148 -4.60 5.36 3.51
CA LYS A 148 -3.18 5.03 3.34
C LYS A 148 -2.28 6.05 4.04
N SER A 149 -2.34 6.07 5.38
CA SER A 149 -1.55 6.98 6.23
C SER A 149 -0.16 6.45 6.56
N CYS A 150 0.70 7.24 7.19
CA CYS A 150 2.00 6.80 7.72
C CYS A 150 1.90 5.94 8.99
N ASN A 151 0.70 5.75 9.56
CA ASN A 151 0.46 4.96 10.77
C ASN A 151 0.39 3.45 10.46
N TYR A 152 1.49 2.88 9.97
CA TYR A 152 1.59 1.47 9.56
C TYR A 152 2.16 0.55 10.65
N LEU A 153 2.41 1.05 11.85
CA LEU A 153 3.11 0.30 12.90
C LEU A 153 2.39 -1.01 13.27
N GLU A 154 1.06 -0.99 13.41
CA GLU A 154 0.28 -2.21 13.67
C GLU A 154 0.43 -3.24 12.54
N LYS A 155 0.43 -2.79 11.28
CA LYS A 155 0.63 -3.64 10.10
C LYS A 155 2.04 -4.22 10.05
N ILE A 156 3.05 -3.46 10.46
CA ILE A 156 4.44 -3.92 10.55
C ILE A 156 4.56 -4.97 11.65
N ILE A 157 4.03 -4.73 12.84
CA ILE A 157 4.04 -5.68 13.97
C ILE A 157 3.38 -7.01 13.56
N ALA A 158 2.18 -6.96 12.96
CA ALA A 158 1.47 -8.15 12.51
C ALA A 158 2.26 -8.92 11.43
N LYS A 159 2.92 -8.21 10.50
CA LYS A 159 3.75 -8.84 9.48
C LYS A 159 5.01 -9.49 10.07
N ASP A 160 5.68 -8.80 10.98
CA ASP A 160 6.92 -9.30 11.60
C ASP A 160 6.66 -10.50 12.52
N GLU A 161 5.50 -10.53 13.17
CA GLU A 161 5.00 -11.70 13.91
C GLU A 161 4.83 -12.91 12.98
N ALA A 162 4.13 -12.74 11.85
CA ALA A 162 3.94 -13.81 10.87
C ALA A 162 5.28 -14.34 10.33
N LYS A 163 6.23 -13.45 10.08
CA LYS A 163 7.60 -13.81 9.67
C LYS A 163 8.33 -14.65 10.70
N LYS A 164 8.19 -14.33 12.00
CA LYS A 164 8.79 -15.14 13.08
C LYS A 164 8.23 -16.56 13.11
N ARG A 165 6.99 -16.75 12.66
CA ARG A 165 6.35 -18.08 12.49
C ARG A 165 6.69 -18.77 11.16
N GLY A 166 7.52 -18.17 10.30
CA GLY A 166 7.94 -18.75 9.03
C GLY A 166 6.98 -18.49 7.85
N PHE A 167 6.11 -17.49 7.96
CA PHE A 167 5.21 -17.05 6.88
C PHE A 167 5.69 -15.73 6.25
N ASP A 168 5.27 -15.45 5.02
CA ASP A 168 5.69 -14.24 4.29
C ASP A 168 4.87 -13.00 4.66
N GLU A 169 3.57 -13.22 4.93
CA GLU A 169 2.62 -12.21 5.34
C GLU A 169 1.46 -12.82 6.15
N ALA A 170 0.55 -11.99 6.66
CA ALA A 170 -0.61 -12.45 7.39
C ALA A 170 -1.89 -11.72 6.97
N ILE A 171 -3.00 -12.45 7.03
CA ILE A 171 -4.36 -11.94 6.90
C ILE A 171 -4.77 -11.28 8.22
N GLN A 172 -5.27 -10.05 8.13
CA GLN A 172 -5.85 -9.30 9.23
C GLN A 172 -7.38 -9.37 9.14
N LEU A 173 -7.99 -9.70 10.27
CA LEU A 173 -9.43 -9.60 10.48
C LEU A 173 -9.78 -8.26 11.14
N ASN A 174 -11.01 -7.81 10.98
CA ASN A 174 -11.52 -6.69 11.76
C ASN A 174 -12.09 -7.14 13.13
N GLU A 175 -12.56 -6.20 13.93
CA GLU A 175 -13.13 -6.44 15.25
C GLU A 175 -14.41 -7.30 15.25
N ARG A 176 -15.05 -7.50 14.08
CA ARG A 176 -16.21 -8.38 13.88
C ARG A 176 -15.82 -9.79 13.42
N GLY A 177 -14.53 -10.06 13.25
CA GLY A 177 -14.02 -11.35 12.75
C GLY A 177 -14.14 -11.52 11.23
N GLU A 178 -14.43 -10.44 10.49
CA GLU A 178 -14.46 -10.46 9.03
C GLU A 178 -13.06 -10.24 8.46
N ILE A 179 -12.77 -10.86 7.32
CA ILE A 179 -11.52 -10.65 6.59
C ILE A 179 -11.48 -9.20 6.11
N ALA A 180 -10.37 -8.50 6.38
CA ALA A 180 -10.18 -7.14 5.86
C ALA A 180 -9.11 -7.09 4.77
N SER A 181 -7.88 -7.49 5.07
CA SER A 181 -6.75 -7.41 4.13
C SER A 181 -5.60 -8.28 4.59
N ALA A 182 -4.57 -8.45 3.76
CA ALA A 182 -3.26 -8.80 4.28
C ALA A 182 -2.60 -7.56 4.93
N CYS A 183 -1.49 -7.76 5.64
CA CYS A 183 -0.79 -6.66 6.30
C CYS A 183 -0.42 -5.53 5.33
N MET A 184 0.11 -5.86 4.15
CA MET A 184 0.59 -4.88 3.16
C MET A 184 -0.13 -4.95 1.80
N ALA A 185 -1.17 -5.77 1.66
CA ALA A 185 -1.86 -6.02 0.40
C ALA A 185 -3.37 -6.26 0.59
N ASN A 186 -4.16 -6.05 -0.46
CA ASN A 186 -5.53 -6.56 -0.51
C ASN A 186 -5.51 -8.07 -0.76
N VAL A 187 -6.58 -8.76 -0.36
CA VAL A 187 -6.73 -10.21 -0.56
C VAL A 187 -7.92 -10.49 -1.47
N PHE A 188 -7.75 -11.42 -2.38
CA PHE A 188 -8.79 -12.00 -3.21
C PHE A 188 -8.74 -13.52 -3.05
N TRP A 189 -9.87 -14.19 -3.25
CA TRP A 189 -9.89 -15.66 -3.26
C TRP A 189 -10.91 -16.20 -4.25
N LEU A 190 -10.63 -17.40 -4.74
CA LEU A 190 -11.55 -18.15 -5.60
C LEU A 190 -12.29 -19.20 -4.77
N LYS A 191 -13.59 -19.32 -5.00
CA LYS A 191 -14.38 -20.46 -4.54
C LYS A 191 -15.41 -20.86 -5.58
N ASN A 192 -15.37 -22.13 -6.00
CA ASN A 192 -16.29 -22.71 -6.98
C ASN A 192 -16.38 -21.86 -8.27
N GLY A 193 -15.23 -21.39 -8.76
CA GLY A 193 -15.13 -20.57 -9.97
C GLY A 193 -15.53 -19.10 -9.82
N LYS A 194 -15.92 -18.65 -8.61
CA LYS A 194 -16.25 -17.25 -8.33
C LYS A 194 -15.13 -16.55 -7.58
N LEU A 195 -14.84 -15.30 -7.96
CA LEU A 195 -13.83 -14.46 -7.32
C LEU A 195 -14.48 -13.57 -6.24
N PHE A 196 -13.81 -13.46 -5.10
CA PHE A 196 -14.28 -12.67 -3.97
C PHE A 196 -13.16 -11.78 -3.43
N THR A 197 -13.55 -10.67 -2.82
CA THR A 197 -12.67 -9.79 -2.04
C THR A 197 -13.45 -9.21 -0.86
N PRO A 198 -12.79 -8.75 0.22
CA PRO A 198 -13.49 -8.05 1.28
C PRO A 198 -14.12 -6.75 0.79
N SER A 199 -15.34 -6.43 1.25
CA SER A 199 -15.96 -5.12 1.02
C SER A 199 -15.21 -4.01 1.78
N LEU A 200 -15.35 -2.75 1.35
CA LEU A 200 -14.71 -1.62 2.06
C LEU A 200 -15.23 -1.43 3.50
N ARG A 201 -16.42 -1.97 3.85
CA ARG A 201 -16.99 -1.93 5.20
C ARG A 201 -16.20 -2.77 6.21
N THR A 202 -15.37 -3.68 5.73
CA THR A 202 -14.45 -4.45 6.57
C THR A 202 -13.30 -3.61 7.13
N GLY A 203 -13.09 -2.38 6.63
CA GLY A 203 -11.97 -1.52 6.97
C GLY A 203 -10.74 -1.71 6.07
N CYS A 204 -10.87 -2.52 5.02
CA CYS A 204 -9.80 -2.75 4.06
C CYS A 204 -9.45 -1.46 3.29
N LEU A 205 -8.22 -1.40 2.78
CA LEU A 205 -7.79 -0.26 1.97
C LEU A 205 -8.45 -0.35 0.58
N PRO A 206 -8.99 0.74 0.01
CA PRO A 206 -9.33 0.82 -1.40
C PRO A 206 -8.03 0.83 -2.24
N GLY A 207 -7.47 -0.35 -2.47
CA GLY A 207 -6.29 -0.54 -3.30
C GLY A 207 -6.54 -0.13 -4.74
N THR A 208 -5.58 0.52 -5.40
CA THR A 208 -5.69 0.87 -6.83
C THR A 208 -5.66 -0.39 -7.70
N THR A 209 -4.78 -1.34 -7.39
CA THR A 209 -4.77 -2.66 -8.03
C THR A 209 -6.08 -3.44 -7.77
N ARG A 210 -6.67 -3.30 -6.58
CA ARG A 210 -7.97 -3.90 -6.24
C ARG A 210 -9.09 -3.28 -7.09
N GLU A 211 -9.13 -1.95 -7.17
CA GLU A 211 -10.09 -1.20 -7.99
C GLU A 211 -10.01 -1.65 -9.46
N PHE A 212 -8.80 -1.73 -10.02
CA PHE A 212 -8.59 -2.23 -11.38
C PHE A 212 -9.13 -3.64 -11.61
N ILE A 213 -8.91 -4.55 -10.65
CA ILE A 213 -9.44 -5.92 -10.75
C ILE A 213 -10.96 -5.92 -10.74
N LEU A 214 -11.59 -5.15 -9.85
CA LEU A 214 -13.05 -5.04 -9.76
C LEU A 214 -13.68 -4.44 -11.02
N GLU A 215 -12.96 -3.55 -11.71
CA GLU A 215 -13.42 -2.94 -12.97
C GLU A 215 -13.34 -3.89 -14.16
N ASN A 216 -12.49 -4.93 -14.10
CA ASN A 216 -12.17 -5.77 -15.26
C ASN A 216 -12.55 -7.25 -15.08
N LEU A 217 -12.86 -7.70 -13.87
CA LEU A 217 -13.25 -9.08 -13.57
C LEU A 217 -14.52 -9.12 -12.72
N GLU A 218 -15.38 -10.11 -12.99
CA GLU A 218 -16.52 -10.39 -12.11
C GLU A 218 -15.99 -10.83 -10.74
N CYS A 219 -16.28 -10.04 -9.72
CA CYS A 219 -15.82 -10.25 -8.37
C CYS A 219 -16.87 -9.78 -7.38
N GLU A 220 -17.19 -10.62 -6.40
CA GLU A 220 -18.16 -10.30 -5.35
C GLU A 220 -17.44 -9.69 -4.13
N GLU A 221 -17.84 -8.47 -3.74
CA GLU A 221 -17.41 -7.86 -2.49
C GLU A 221 -18.23 -8.40 -1.32
N VAL A 222 -17.58 -8.98 -0.30
CA VAL A 222 -18.28 -9.67 0.80
C VAL A 222 -17.74 -9.33 2.19
N GLU A 223 -18.56 -9.56 3.21
CA GLU A 223 -18.23 -9.43 4.65
C GLU A 223 -18.29 -10.82 5.30
N VAL A 224 -17.18 -11.58 5.21
CA VAL A 224 -17.12 -12.98 5.67
C VAL A 224 -15.90 -13.24 6.54
N GLY A 225 -16.01 -14.26 7.40
CA GLY A 225 -14.92 -14.68 8.30
C GLY A 225 -13.87 -15.56 7.65
N ILE A 226 -12.86 -15.93 8.43
CA ILE A 226 -11.64 -16.63 7.97
C ILE A 226 -11.88 -17.98 7.31
N GLU A 227 -13.01 -18.64 7.60
CA GLU A 227 -13.41 -19.90 6.98
C GLU A 227 -13.52 -19.81 5.45
N ALA A 228 -13.81 -18.62 4.91
CA ALA A 228 -13.80 -18.38 3.47
C ALA A 228 -12.42 -18.63 2.84
N LEU A 229 -11.33 -18.23 3.51
CA LEU A 229 -9.96 -18.50 3.04
C LEU A 229 -9.51 -19.92 3.35
N LYS A 230 -9.90 -20.49 4.50
CA LYS A 230 -9.57 -21.89 4.84
C LYS A 230 -10.16 -22.88 3.85
N THR A 231 -11.29 -22.56 3.24
CA THR A 231 -11.97 -23.40 2.23
C THR A 231 -11.79 -22.91 0.81
N ALA A 232 -11.09 -21.79 0.58
CA ALA A 232 -10.83 -21.25 -0.75
C ALA A 232 -10.07 -22.27 -1.63
N ASP A 233 -10.37 -22.23 -2.91
CA ASP A 233 -9.68 -23.05 -3.90
C ASP A 233 -8.32 -22.41 -4.22
N GLU A 234 -8.28 -21.07 -4.33
CA GLU A 234 -7.07 -20.28 -4.52
C GLU A 234 -7.13 -18.95 -3.73
N ILE A 235 -5.97 -18.39 -3.38
CA ILE A 235 -5.86 -17.09 -2.72
C ILE A 235 -4.83 -16.23 -3.46
N PHE A 236 -5.15 -14.95 -3.64
CA PHE A 236 -4.28 -13.96 -4.27
C PHE A 236 -4.11 -12.75 -3.36
N LEU A 237 -2.88 -12.21 -3.31
CA LEU A 237 -2.61 -10.90 -2.73
C LEU A 237 -2.33 -9.88 -3.82
N THR A 238 -2.80 -8.65 -3.61
CA THR A 238 -2.61 -7.58 -4.59
C THR A 238 -2.14 -6.28 -3.95
N SER A 239 -1.10 -5.68 -4.53
CA SER A 239 -0.70 -4.30 -4.25
C SER A 239 0.17 -3.76 -5.36
N ALA A 240 0.24 -2.44 -5.52
CA ALA A 240 1.16 -1.81 -6.48
C ALA A 240 2.63 -2.19 -6.25
N GLY A 241 3.03 -2.62 -5.05
CA GLY A 241 4.41 -3.00 -4.77
C GLY A 241 4.78 -4.43 -5.18
N ILE A 242 3.81 -5.34 -5.26
CA ILE A 242 4.03 -6.77 -5.55
C ILE A 242 3.29 -7.26 -6.80
N GLY A 243 2.42 -6.42 -7.38
CA GLY A 243 1.49 -6.81 -8.43
C GLY A 243 0.42 -7.75 -7.86
N VAL A 244 0.24 -8.89 -8.53
CA VAL A 244 -0.51 -10.04 -8.03
C VAL A 244 0.46 -11.09 -7.53
N VAL A 245 0.20 -11.64 -6.36
CA VAL A 245 0.89 -12.82 -5.83
C VAL A 245 -0.13 -13.92 -5.60
N GLN A 246 0.06 -15.06 -6.24
CA GLN A 246 -0.69 -16.27 -5.94
C GLN A 246 -0.08 -16.96 -4.72
N VAL A 247 -0.91 -17.29 -3.75
CA VAL A 247 -0.49 -17.85 -2.47
C VAL A 247 -0.31 -19.36 -2.62
N ALA A 248 0.83 -19.87 -2.16
CA ALA A 248 1.15 -21.31 -2.19
C ALA A 248 0.66 -22.05 -0.94
N GLY A 249 0.43 -21.35 0.17
CA GLY A 249 -0.13 -21.96 1.37
C GLY A 249 -0.71 -20.95 2.36
N PHE A 250 -1.71 -21.40 3.11
CA PHE A 250 -2.43 -20.61 4.10
C PHE A 250 -2.61 -21.39 5.39
N ASP A 251 -2.06 -20.87 6.49
CA ASP A 251 -2.20 -21.43 7.84
C ASP A 251 -1.87 -22.93 7.94
N GLY A 252 -0.80 -23.35 7.26
CA GLY A 252 -0.34 -24.74 7.22
C GLY A 252 -1.01 -25.62 6.14
N ARG A 253 -2.06 -25.14 5.48
CA ARG A 253 -2.67 -25.80 4.32
C ARG A 253 -1.96 -25.38 3.02
N GLU A 254 -1.58 -26.34 2.20
CA GLU A 254 -1.14 -26.06 0.82
C GLU A 254 -2.33 -25.67 -0.06
N ILE A 255 -2.11 -24.68 -0.92
CA ILE A 255 -3.11 -24.18 -1.86
C ILE A 255 -2.67 -24.51 -3.27
N GLN A 256 -3.58 -25.13 -4.03
CA GLN A 256 -3.36 -25.42 -5.44
C GLN A 256 -3.30 -24.10 -6.22
N ARG A 257 -2.44 -24.04 -7.22
CA ARG A 257 -2.21 -22.84 -8.03
C ARG A 257 -2.61 -23.14 -9.47
N SER A 258 -3.37 -22.24 -10.08
CA SER A 258 -3.76 -22.33 -11.49
C SER A 258 -3.38 -21.07 -12.27
N ASP A 259 -3.52 -21.13 -13.60
CA ASP A 259 -3.31 -20.00 -14.50
C ASP A 259 -4.58 -19.14 -14.62
N HIS A 260 -5.03 -18.57 -13.51
CA HIS A 260 -6.25 -17.76 -13.45
C HIS A 260 -6.08 -16.41 -14.17
N ALA A 261 -7.14 -15.91 -14.81
CA ALA A 261 -7.13 -14.66 -15.59
C ALA A 261 -6.63 -13.43 -14.81
N LEU A 262 -6.85 -13.41 -13.49
CA LEU A 262 -6.35 -12.37 -12.58
C LEU A 262 -4.82 -12.19 -12.69
N LEU A 263 -4.06 -13.26 -12.90
CA LEU A 263 -2.60 -13.21 -13.04
C LEU A 263 -2.13 -12.51 -14.33
N LYS A 264 -3.00 -12.47 -15.35
CA LYS A 264 -2.73 -11.87 -16.67
C LYS A 264 -3.22 -10.44 -16.80
N LEU A 265 -3.95 -9.95 -15.79
CA LEU A 265 -4.60 -8.65 -15.83
C LEU A 265 -3.60 -7.50 -15.64
N LEU A 266 -2.57 -7.70 -14.81
CA LEU A 266 -1.54 -6.70 -14.57
C LEU A 266 -0.35 -6.91 -15.52
N PRO A 267 0.41 -5.84 -15.85
CA PRO A 267 1.66 -5.98 -16.58
C PRO A 267 2.55 -7.03 -15.93
N SER A 268 3.13 -7.91 -16.76
CA SER A 268 4.07 -8.90 -16.28
C SER A 268 5.22 -8.20 -15.57
N ARG A 269 5.63 -8.76 -14.43
CA ARG A 269 6.81 -8.28 -13.73
C ARG A 269 8.04 -8.57 -14.60
N PRO A 270 8.92 -7.59 -14.85
CA PRO A 270 10.16 -7.80 -15.57
C PRO A 270 11.12 -8.70 -14.77
#